data_AF-A0A7C3SGC7-F1
#
_entry.id   AF-A0A7C3SGC7-F1
#
_cell.length_a   1.000
_cell.length_b   1.000
_cell.length_c   1.000
_cell.angle_alpha   90.00
_cell.angle_beta   90.00
_cell.angle_gamma   90.00
#
_symmetry.space_group_name_H-M   'P 1'
#
loop_
_entity.id
_entity.type
_entity.pdbx_description
1 polymer ?
#
loop_
_entity_poly.entity_id
_entity_poly.type
_entity_poly.pdbx_seq_one_letter_code
_entity_poly.pdbx_strand_id
1 'polypeptide(L)'
;MEITEVRIKLMDDPGDRLKAFCSITFDNCFVVRDLKIIEGANGPFVAMPSRKLTAHCPKCRTKNHLRAQYCNQCGKRLDPPPAPKDADGRLKLYADIAHPINSACREMIQKKVLAAFEEEKARSKLPGYVPSYSDFDEAEYEDYIPPSRPSAAEAPAPPAPPAPPTQVPEKPHGPHTPPAKQPHGQPGSSQQDGFGAGVFQ
;
A
#
# COMPACT_ATOMS: atom_id res chain seq x y z
N MET A 1 15.84 -4.25 26.05
CA MET A 1 15.71 -3.86 24.64
C MET A 1 16.26 -2.47 24.50
N GLU A 2 17.38 -2.36 23.80
CA GLU A 2 18.09 -1.12 23.52
C GLU A 2 18.17 -0.92 22.02
N ILE A 3 18.06 0.33 21.57
CA ILE A 3 18.33 0.68 20.18
C ILE A 3 19.83 0.85 20.02
N THR A 4 20.46 -0.04 19.27
CA THR A 4 21.92 -0.09 19.09
C THR A 4 22.38 0.72 17.89
N GLU A 5 21.51 0.91 16.90
CA GLU A 5 21.81 1.66 15.68
C GLU A 5 20.59 2.42 15.18
N VAL A 6 20.81 3.62 14.65
CA VAL A 6 19.79 4.45 13.99
C VAL A 6 20.38 4.97 12.68
N ARG A 7 19.71 4.67 11.56
CA ARG A 7 20.09 5.16 10.23
C ARG A 7 19.03 6.12 9.71
N ILE A 8 19.46 7.29 9.26
CA ILE A 8 18.57 8.37 8.82
C ILE A 8 18.79 8.63 7.33
N LYS A 9 17.69 8.73 6.58
CA LYS A 9 17.65 9.21 5.19
C LYS A 9 16.83 10.49 5.15
N LEU A 10 17.52 11.62 5.09
CA LEU A 10 16.90 12.95 5.00
C LEU A 10 16.09 13.09 3.71
N MET A 11 14.98 13.81 3.79
CA MET A 11 14.15 14.20 2.65
C MET A 11 14.23 15.72 2.50
N ASP A 12 14.47 16.19 1.28
CA ASP A 12 14.74 17.61 1.01
C ASP A 12 13.52 18.41 0.57
N ASP A 13 12.31 17.82 0.59
CA ASP A 13 11.09 18.47 0.14
C ASP A 13 10.57 19.48 1.20
N PRO A 14 10.69 20.80 0.98
CA PRO A 14 10.37 21.80 2.01
C PRO A 14 8.86 21.88 2.30
N GLY A 15 8.03 21.50 1.32
CA GLY A 15 6.57 21.52 1.44
C GLY A 15 5.97 20.25 2.06
N ASP A 16 6.75 19.18 2.22
CA ASP A 16 6.26 17.95 2.84
C ASP A 16 6.47 17.98 4.37
N ARG A 17 5.51 17.37 5.07
CA ARG A 17 5.60 17.09 6.50
C ARG A 17 6.60 15.98 6.77
N LEU A 18 6.87 15.10 5.81
CA LEU A 18 7.90 14.07 5.92
C LEU A 18 9.29 14.71 5.86
N LYS A 19 10.09 14.55 6.91
CA LYS A 19 11.45 15.10 7.00
C LYS A 19 12.55 14.08 6.78
N ALA A 20 12.31 12.83 7.17
CA ALA A 20 13.24 11.75 6.95
C ALA A 20 12.57 10.38 7.03
N PHE A 21 13.17 9.40 6.38
CA PHE A 21 12.99 7.99 6.71
C PHE A 21 14.06 7.54 7.70
N CYS A 22 13.72 6.58 8.54
CA CYS A 22 14.58 6.05 9.57
C CYS A 22 14.48 4.51 9.62
N SER A 23 15.61 3.87 9.85
CA SER A 23 15.71 2.46 10.20
C SER A 23 16.39 2.33 11.55
N ILE A 24 15.86 1.50 12.44
CA ILE A 24 16.42 1.28 13.77
C ILE A 24 16.77 -0.19 13.98
N THR A 25 17.88 -0.45 14.66
CA THR A 25 18.31 -1.79 15.06
C THR A 25 18.17 -1.93 16.57
N PHE A 26 17.46 -2.96 17.01
CA PHE A 26 17.34 -3.34 18.40
C PHE A 26 18.32 -4.46 18.73
N ASP A 27 19.05 -4.29 19.85
CA ASP A 27 19.94 -5.29 20.44
C ASP A 27 20.91 -5.95 19.42
N ASN A 28 21.30 -5.23 18.36
CA ASN A 28 22.11 -5.74 17.22
C ASN A 28 21.55 -6.98 16.51
N CYS A 29 20.27 -7.31 16.68
CA CYS A 29 19.70 -8.57 16.16
C CYS A 29 18.38 -8.38 15.40
N PHE A 30 17.74 -7.21 15.51
CA PHE A 30 16.43 -6.99 14.90
C PHE A 30 16.31 -5.58 14.31
N VAL A 31 16.10 -5.48 13.00
CA VAL A 31 15.97 -4.20 12.29
C VAL A 31 14.51 -3.91 11.98
N VAL A 32 14.06 -2.70 12.30
CA VAL A 32 12.77 -2.15 11.85
C VAL A 32 13.04 -1.01 10.88
N ARG A 33 12.58 -1.19 9.63
CA ARG A 33 12.69 -0.21 8.54
C ARG A 33 11.43 0.64 8.43
N ASP A 34 11.50 1.69 7.62
CA ASP A 34 10.37 2.56 7.23
C ASP A 34 9.71 3.33 8.38
N LEU A 35 10.46 3.66 9.44
CA LEU A 35 10.03 4.69 10.39
C LEU A 35 10.09 6.04 9.68
N LYS A 36 9.18 6.94 10.02
CA LYS A 36 9.08 8.26 9.39
C LYS A 36 9.21 9.35 10.44
N ILE A 37 10.03 10.36 10.17
CA ILE A 37 10.10 11.57 10.98
C ILE A 37 9.20 12.60 10.31
N ILE A 38 8.14 12.99 11.01
CA ILE A 38 7.08 13.85 10.48
C ILE A 38 7.00 15.13 11.31
N GLU A 39 6.90 16.27 10.65
CA GLU A 39 6.62 17.55 11.28
C GLU A 39 5.15 17.62 11.73
N GLY A 40 4.95 17.75 13.04
CA GLY A 40 3.65 17.95 13.69
C GLY A 40 3.47 19.39 14.18
N ALA A 41 2.29 19.69 14.74
CA ALA A 41 2.03 20.99 15.35
C ALA A 41 2.90 21.25 16.59
N ASN A 42 3.28 20.18 17.31
CA ASN A 42 4.11 20.24 18.51
C ASN A 42 5.58 19.87 18.21
N GLY A 43 6.03 20.07 16.97
CA GLY A 43 7.38 19.71 16.51
C GLY A 43 7.46 18.32 15.86
N PRO A 44 8.68 17.89 15.50
CA PRO A 44 8.92 16.63 14.81
C PRO A 44 8.65 15.43 15.73
N PHE A 45 8.01 14.40 15.18
CA PHE A 45 7.73 13.15 15.89
C PHE A 45 7.98 11.94 15.00
N VAL A 46 8.14 10.78 15.63
CA VAL A 46 8.38 9.52 14.93
C VAL A 46 7.05 8.80 14.70
N ALA A 47 6.72 8.57 13.43
CA ALA A 47 5.64 7.71 12.99
C ALA A 47 6.19 6.31 12.68
N MET A 48 5.48 5.31 13.20
CA MET A 48 5.83 3.90 13.02
C MET A 48 5.60 3.43 11.57
N PRO A 49 6.30 2.37 11.13
CA PRO A 49 6.06 1.77 9.82
C PRO A 49 4.63 1.25 9.76
N SER A 50 3.90 1.65 8.72
CA SER A 50 2.48 1.36 8.58
C SER A 50 2.15 0.72 7.22
N ARG A 51 1.13 -0.13 7.23
CA ARG A 51 0.61 -0.82 6.05
C ARG A 51 -0.84 -0.47 5.83
N LYS A 52 -1.23 -0.34 4.56
CA LYS A 52 -2.64 -0.22 4.17
C LYS A 52 -3.39 -1.52 4.44
N LEU A 53 -4.49 -1.43 5.17
CA LEU A 53 -5.34 -2.57 5.48
C LEU A 53 -6.05 -3.10 4.23
N THR A 54 -6.23 -4.41 4.19
CA THR A 54 -6.80 -5.15 3.06
C THR A 54 -7.85 -6.16 3.53
N ALA A 55 -8.87 -6.39 2.72
CA ALA A 55 -9.84 -7.45 2.89
C ALA A 55 -9.82 -8.44 1.70
N HIS A 56 -10.18 -9.69 1.96
CA HIS A 56 -10.25 -10.73 0.94
C HIS A 56 -11.58 -10.66 0.19
N CYS A 57 -11.52 -10.80 -1.14
CA CYS A 57 -12.72 -10.93 -1.96
C CYS A 57 -13.49 -12.22 -1.59
N PRO A 58 -14.82 -12.18 -1.42
CA PRO A 58 -15.61 -13.37 -1.10
C PRO A 58 -15.72 -14.36 -2.27
N LYS A 59 -15.40 -13.96 -3.50
CA LYS A 59 -15.43 -14.84 -4.69
C LYS A 59 -14.07 -15.48 -4.97
N CYS A 60 -13.03 -14.67 -5.16
CA CYS A 60 -11.71 -15.15 -5.61
C CYS A 60 -10.61 -15.07 -4.54
N ARG A 61 -10.93 -14.62 -3.31
CA ARG A 61 -9.99 -14.49 -2.17
C ARG A 61 -8.79 -13.57 -2.38
N THR A 62 -8.69 -12.86 -3.51
CA THR A 62 -7.68 -11.81 -3.72
C THR A 62 -7.76 -10.75 -2.62
N LYS A 63 -6.61 -10.26 -2.16
CA LYS A 63 -6.50 -9.14 -1.22
C LYS A 63 -6.80 -7.83 -1.95
N ASN A 64 -7.79 -7.09 -1.49
CA ASN A 64 -8.16 -5.77 -1.99
C ASN A 64 -8.01 -4.76 -0.86
N HIS A 65 -7.73 -3.50 -1.19
CA HIS A 65 -7.70 -2.45 -0.18
C HIS A 65 -9.10 -2.25 0.44
N LEU A 66 -9.18 -1.87 1.72
CA LEU A 66 -10.48 -1.78 2.43
C LEU A 66 -11.53 -0.88 1.75
N ARG A 67 -11.11 0.14 1.00
CA ARG A 67 -12.02 1.05 0.27
C ARG A 67 -12.36 0.61 -1.15
N ALA A 68 -11.96 -0.59 -1.57
CA ALA A 68 -12.21 -1.07 -2.93
C ALA A 68 -13.70 -1.35 -3.11
N GLN A 69 -14.34 -0.71 -4.08
CA GLN A 69 -15.74 -1.00 -4.44
C GLN A 69 -15.85 -2.27 -5.28
N TYR A 70 -14.77 -2.64 -5.98
CA TYR A 70 -14.70 -3.82 -6.84
C TYR A 70 -13.42 -4.58 -6.58
N CYS A 71 -13.45 -5.89 -6.80
CA CYS A 71 -12.27 -6.73 -6.68
C CYS A 71 -11.30 -6.47 -7.83
N ASN A 72 -10.04 -6.22 -7.50
CA ASN A 72 -8.93 -5.98 -8.43
C ASN A 72 -8.57 -7.19 -9.32
N GLN A 73 -9.12 -8.38 -9.04
CA GLN A 73 -8.88 -9.60 -9.84
C GLN A 73 -10.12 -10.03 -10.65
N CYS A 74 -11.27 -10.15 -10.00
CA CYS A 74 -12.47 -10.75 -10.62
C CYS A 74 -13.59 -9.75 -10.90
N GLY A 75 -13.39 -8.46 -10.60
CA GLY A 75 -14.39 -7.41 -10.84
C GLY A 75 -15.65 -7.49 -9.97
N LYS A 76 -15.78 -8.49 -9.09
CA LYS A 76 -16.95 -8.60 -8.19
C LYS A 76 -17.05 -7.35 -7.31
N ARG A 77 -18.26 -6.78 -7.20
CA ARG A 77 -18.56 -5.70 -6.24
C ARG A 77 -18.26 -6.19 -4.82
N LEU A 78 -17.45 -5.42 -4.09
CA LEU A 78 -17.07 -5.70 -2.72
C LEU A 78 -17.96 -4.87 -1.81
N ASP A 79 -18.57 -5.52 -0.83
CA ASP A 79 -19.24 -4.81 0.25
C ASP A 79 -18.17 -4.31 1.23
N PRO A 80 -18.29 -3.07 1.73
CA PRO A 80 -17.33 -2.54 2.68
C PRO A 80 -17.36 -3.43 3.93
N PRO A 81 -16.24 -4.07 4.31
CA PRO A 81 -16.20 -4.83 5.54
C PRO A 81 -16.44 -3.90 6.73
N PRO A 82 -16.96 -4.42 7.86
CA PRO A 82 -17.01 -3.66 9.10
C PRO A 82 -15.56 -3.34 9.52
N ALA A 83 -15.06 -2.17 9.11
CA ALA A 83 -13.73 -1.72 9.46
C ALA A 83 -13.77 -1.07 10.85
N PRO A 84 -12.73 -1.28 11.67
CA PRO A 84 -12.59 -0.55 12.91
C PRO A 84 -12.62 0.95 12.60
N LYS A 85 -13.44 1.67 13.36
CA LYS A 85 -13.51 3.12 13.28
C LYS A 85 -12.55 3.71 14.31
N ASP A 86 -11.85 4.76 13.92
CA ASP A 86 -11.04 5.57 14.83
C ASP A 86 -11.96 6.35 15.80
N ALA A 87 -11.39 7.03 16.80
CA ALA A 87 -12.15 7.81 17.79
C ALA A 87 -13.08 8.87 17.14
N ASP A 88 -12.70 9.39 15.98
CA ASP A 88 -13.49 10.35 15.18
C ASP A 88 -14.55 9.67 14.29
N GLY A 89 -14.77 8.36 14.42
CA GLY A 89 -15.73 7.60 13.62
C GLY A 89 -15.28 7.29 12.19
N ARG A 90 -14.07 7.70 11.80
CA ARG A 90 -13.47 7.46 10.47
C ARG A 90 -12.98 6.02 10.34
N LEU A 91 -13.05 5.44 9.14
CA LEU A 91 -12.52 4.09 8.93
C LEU A 91 -10.99 4.08 9.07
N LYS A 92 -10.47 3.20 9.92
CA LYS A 92 -9.03 2.95 10.04
C LYS A 92 -8.54 2.25 8.77
N LEU A 93 -7.77 2.96 7.94
CA LEU A 93 -7.27 2.43 6.65
C LEU A 93 -5.85 1.88 6.73
N TYR A 94 -5.10 2.29 7.74
CA TYR A 94 -3.72 1.90 7.94
C TYR A 94 -3.58 1.33 9.35
N ALA A 95 -2.67 0.39 9.49
CA ALA A 95 -2.24 -0.11 10.78
C ALA A 95 -0.72 -0.18 10.81
N ASP A 96 -0.16 0.10 11.98
CA ASP A 96 1.27 0.01 12.20
C ASP A 96 1.70 -1.46 12.18
N ILE A 97 2.78 -1.75 11.45
CA ILE A 97 3.38 -3.08 11.36
C ILE A 97 4.16 -3.37 12.65
N ALA A 98 4.88 -2.37 13.15
CA ALA A 98 5.59 -2.41 14.41
C ALA A 98 5.16 -1.21 15.25
N HIS A 99 4.89 -1.41 16.53
CA HIS A 99 4.51 -0.34 17.45
C HIS A 99 4.96 -0.68 18.87
N PRO A 100 5.43 0.31 19.66
CA PRO A 100 5.77 0.10 21.05
C PRO A 100 4.49 -0.15 21.87
N ILE A 101 4.55 -1.14 22.76
CA ILE A 101 3.42 -1.48 23.64
C ILE A 101 3.26 -0.52 24.82
N ASN A 102 4.34 0.11 25.26
CA ASN A 102 4.37 0.98 26.44
C ASN A 102 4.91 2.38 26.11
N SER A 103 4.53 3.37 26.94
CA SER A 103 4.96 4.78 26.76
C SER A 103 6.47 4.93 26.86
N ALA A 104 7.10 4.26 27.82
CA ALA A 104 8.55 4.34 28.05
C ALA A 104 9.35 3.96 26.79
N CYS A 105 8.95 2.89 26.10
CA CYS A 105 9.58 2.45 24.85
C CYS A 105 9.31 3.43 23.71
N ARG A 106 8.09 3.98 23.63
CA ARG A 106 7.76 5.03 22.66
C ARG A 106 8.65 6.26 22.83
N GLU A 107 8.81 6.73 24.05
CA GLU A 107 9.66 7.88 24.39
C GLU A 107 11.13 7.59 24.10
N MET A 108 11.62 6.39 24.44
CA MET A 108 12.98 5.95 24.12
C MET A 108 13.24 5.96 22.61
N ILE A 109 12.35 5.36 21.80
CA ILE A 109 12.48 5.35 20.33
C ILE A 109 12.47 6.77 19.80
N GLN A 110 11.50 7.58 20.21
CA GLN A 110 11.37 8.95 19.75
C GLN A 110 12.61 9.79 20.07
N LYS A 111 13.12 9.70 21.32
CA LYS A 111 14.30 10.45 21.74
C LYS A 111 15.55 10.06 20.94
N LYS A 112 15.82 8.75 20.80
CA LYS A 112 17.02 8.27 20.08
C LYS A 112 16.97 8.61 18.59
N VAL A 113 15.81 8.46 17.96
CA VAL A 113 15.64 8.74 16.53
C VAL A 113 15.73 10.24 16.23
N LEU A 114 15.10 11.09 17.05
CA LEU A 114 15.16 12.53 16.84
C LEU A 114 16.57 13.09 17.07
N ALA A 115 17.30 12.59 18.08
CA ALA A 115 18.70 12.97 18.29
C ALA A 115 19.56 12.62 17.06
N ALA A 116 19.47 11.40 16.55
CA ALA A 116 20.21 10.98 15.35
C ALA A 116 19.83 11.81 14.11
N PHE A 117 18.56 12.20 13.99
CA PHE A 117 18.10 13.07 12.90
C PHE A 117 18.69 14.48 12.98
N GLU A 118 18.76 15.08 14.16
CA GLU A 118 19.38 16.39 14.34
C GLU A 118 20.87 16.36 14.03
N GLU A 119 21.58 15.32 14.47
CA GLU A 119 22.99 15.08 14.14
C GLU A 119 23.19 14.92 12.63
N GLU A 120 22.38 14.10 11.96
CA GLU A 120 22.50 13.89 10.50
C GLU A 120 22.15 15.17 9.73
N LYS A 121 21.17 15.94 10.19
CA LYS A 121 20.82 17.26 9.62
C LYS A 121 21.91 18.31 9.84
N ALA A 122 22.70 18.19 10.90
CA ALA A 122 23.87 19.04 11.10
C ALA A 122 25.02 18.61 10.17
N ARG A 123 25.27 17.30 10.05
CA ARG A 123 26.25 16.74 9.12
C ARG A 123 25.96 17.08 7.66
N SER A 124 24.69 17.10 7.26
CA SER A 124 24.30 17.40 5.87
C SER A 124 24.66 18.81 5.42
N LYS A 125 24.90 19.73 6.35
CA LYS A 125 25.33 21.10 6.05
C LYS A 125 26.84 21.24 5.84
N LEU A 126 27.63 20.23 6.23
CA LEU A 126 29.08 20.28 6.10
C LEU A 126 29.51 19.97 4.65
N PRO A 127 30.57 20.62 4.15
CA PRO A 127 31.11 20.32 2.83
C PRO A 127 31.67 18.89 2.81
N GLY A 128 31.31 18.11 1.79
CA GLY A 128 31.75 16.70 1.66
C GLY A 128 30.86 15.68 2.38
N TYR A 129 29.62 16.05 2.73
CA TYR A 129 28.66 15.13 3.33
C TYR A 129 28.36 13.93 2.42
N VAL A 130 28.51 12.73 2.99
CA VAL A 130 28.02 11.47 2.42
C VAL A 130 26.94 10.94 3.38
N PRO A 131 25.70 10.69 2.91
CA PRO A 131 24.64 10.14 3.75
C PRO A 131 25.01 8.76 4.30
N SER A 132 24.68 8.49 5.56
CA SER A 132 24.91 7.18 6.18
C SER A 132 24.17 6.00 5.52
N TYR A 133 23.19 6.27 4.67
CA TYR A 133 22.26 5.27 4.12
C TYR A 133 22.77 4.59 2.83
N SER A 134 23.79 5.12 2.17
CA SER A 134 24.25 4.61 0.86
C SER A 134 24.88 3.22 0.89
N ASP A 135 25.39 2.77 2.04
CA ASP A 135 26.22 1.56 2.10
C ASP A 135 25.47 0.21 2.04
N PHE A 136 24.14 0.17 2.17
CA PHE A 136 23.41 -1.09 2.34
C PHE A 136 22.52 -1.52 1.17
N ASP A 137 22.01 -0.60 0.35
CA ASP A 137 21.24 -0.98 -0.83
C ASP A 137 22.12 -1.60 -1.94
N GLU A 138 23.41 -1.27 -1.99
CA GLU A 138 24.35 -1.86 -2.95
C GLU A 138 24.98 -3.17 -2.46
N ALA A 139 25.43 -3.25 -1.20
CA ALA A 139 26.17 -4.41 -0.69
C ALA A 139 25.31 -5.66 -0.43
N GLU A 140 24.02 -5.51 -0.09
CA GLU A 140 23.16 -6.66 0.27
C GLU A 140 22.62 -7.41 -0.96
N TYR A 141 22.76 -6.85 -2.17
CA TYR A 141 22.25 -7.43 -3.42
C TYR A 141 23.33 -8.04 -4.34
N GLU A 142 24.61 -7.71 -4.19
CA GLU A 142 25.67 -8.30 -5.03
C GLU A 142 26.06 -9.73 -4.60
N ASP A 143 25.95 -10.06 -3.30
CA ASP A 143 26.29 -11.39 -2.78
C ASP A 143 25.18 -12.44 -2.95
N TYR A 144 23.98 -12.03 -3.37
CA TYR A 144 22.91 -12.97 -3.70
C TYR A 144 23.02 -13.40 -5.16
N ILE A 145 23.90 -14.35 -5.45
CA ILE A 145 23.77 -15.20 -6.64
C ILE A 145 22.61 -16.15 -6.34
N PRO A 146 21.39 -15.97 -6.90
CA PRO A 146 20.36 -16.99 -6.77
C PRO A 146 20.94 -18.30 -7.30
N PRO A 147 20.74 -19.45 -6.63
CA PRO A 147 21.16 -20.72 -7.20
C PRO A 147 20.57 -20.79 -8.61
N SER A 148 21.44 -20.96 -9.60
CA SER A 148 21.03 -21.18 -10.98
C SER A 148 20.01 -22.30 -10.94
N ARG A 149 18.74 -21.97 -11.26
CA ARG A 149 17.74 -23.02 -11.48
C ARG A 149 18.39 -23.99 -12.46
N PRO A 150 18.38 -25.31 -12.21
CA PRO A 150 18.82 -26.25 -13.22
C PRO A 150 18.09 -25.90 -14.51
N SER A 151 18.86 -25.76 -15.58
CA SER A 151 18.32 -25.47 -16.91
C SER A 151 17.17 -26.43 -17.18
N ALA A 152 16.12 -25.96 -17.86
CA ALA A 152 14.96 -26.74 -18.25
C ALA A 152 15.28 -27.94 -19.18
N ALA A 153 16.56 -28.28 -19.36
CA ALA A 153 17.06 -29.43 -20.11
C ALA A 153 16.97 -30.77 -19.35
N GLU A 154 16.72 -30.78 -18.03
CA GLU A 154 16.68 -32.03 -17.23
C GLU A 154 15.30 -32.40 -16.64
N ALA A 155 14.26 -31.64 -16.94
CA ALA A 155 12.89 -32.04 -16.60
C ALA A 155 12.30 -32.93 -17.71
N PRO A 156 11.70 -34.09 -17.41
CA PRO A 156 10.95 -34.85 -18.42
C PRO A 156 9.82 -33.96 -18.97
N ALA A 157 9.75 -33.87 -20.30
CA ALA A 157 8.82 -32.99 -20.99
C ALA A 157 7.37 -33.29 -20.58
N PRO A 158 6.57 -32.27 -20.22
CA PRO A 158 5.14 -32.48 -20.03
C PRO A 158 4.48 -32.90 -21.36
N PRO A 159 3.46 -33.76 -21.33
CA PRO A 159 2.77 -34.18 -22.55
C PRO A 159 2.20 -32.97 -23.29
N ALA A 160 2.40 -32.95 -24.61
CA ALA A 160 1.98 -31.85 -25.47
C ALA A 160 0.47 -31.60 -25.36
N PRO A 161 0.03 -30.33 -25.24
CA PRO A 161 -1.39 -30.00 -25.30
C PRO A 161 -1.93 -30.27 -26.71
N PRO A 162 -3.21 -30.68 -26.86
CA PRO A 162 -3.83 -30.86 -28.16
C PRO A 162 -3.85 -29.53 -28.94
N ALA A 163 -3.60 -29.62 -30.24
CA ALA A 163 -3.53 -28.47 -31.13
C ALA A 163 -4.83 -27.63 -31.10
N PRO A 164 -4.74 -26.29 -31.02
CA PRO A 164 -5.91 -25.44 -31.11
C PRO A 164 -6.50 -25.47 -32.54
N PRO A 165 -7.84 -25.44 -32.70
CA PRO A 165 -8.44 -25.34 -34.02
C PRO A 165 -8.08 -23.99 -34.66
N THR A 166 -7.55 -24.04 -35.87
CA THR A 166 -7.20 -22.89 -36.70
C THR A 166 -8.45 -22.08 -37.01
N GLN A 167 -8.60 -20.90 -36.39
CA GLN A 167 -9.62 -19.93 -36.81
C GLN A 167 -9.16 -19.27 -38.11
N VAL A 168 -10.00 -19.38 -39.14
CA VAL A 168 -9.80 -18.72 -40.42
C VAL A 168 -10.02 -17.21 -40.23
N PRO A 169 -9.11 -16.33 -40.69
CA PRO A 169 -9.28 -14.89 -40.50
C PRO A 169 -10.51 -14.38 -41.26
N GLU A 170 -11.45 -13.76 -40.53
CA GLU A 170 -12.59 -13.06 -41.12
C GLU A 170 -12.12 -11.82 -41.89
N LYS A 171 -12.73 -11.59 -43.06
CA LYS A 171 -12.41 -10.44 -43.94
C LYS A 171 -12.78 -9.11 -43.26
N PRO A 172 -12.00 -8.03 -43.47
CA PRO A 172 -12.26 -6.74 -42.85
C PRO A 172 -13.61 -6.18 -43.30
N HIS A 173 -14.44 -5.77 -42.33
CA HIS A 173 -15.68 -5.04 -42.58
C HIS A 173 -15.36 -3.59 -42.99
N GLY A 174 -16.06 -3.12 -44.02
CA GLY A 174 -15.92 -1.78 -44.60
C GLY A 174 -16.35 -0.64 -43.66
N PRO A 175 -16.26 0.63 -44.12
CA PRO A 175 -16.33 1.79 -43.25
C PRO A 175 -17.69 1.93 -42.53
N HIS A 176 -17.62 2.27 -41.25
CA HIS A 176 -18.75 2.42 -40.34
C HIS A 176 -19.81 3.40 -40.85
N THR A 177 -21.06 2.94 -40.93
CA THR A 177 -22.25 3.81 -41.06
C THR A 177 -22.75 4.16 -39.65
N PRO A 178 -22.96 5.44 -39.32
CA PRO A 178 -23.45 5.82 -37.99
C PRO A 178 -24.92 5.39 -37.80
N PRO A 179 -25.33 5.03 -36.57
CA PRO A 179 -26.68 4.54 -36.29
C PRO A 179 -27.75 5.62 -36.44
N ALA A 180 -28.88 5.25 -37.04
CA ALA A 180 -30.06 6.09 -37.20
C ALA A 180 -30.74 6.37 -35.86
N LYS A 181 -31.16 7.64 -35.66
CA LYS A 181 -32.00 8.08 -34.52
C LYS A 181 -33.34 7.34 -34.56
N GLN A 182 -33.66 6.57 -33.51
CA GLN A 182 -35.02 6.06 -33.29
C GLN A 182 -35.90 7.14 -32.64
N PRO A 183 -37.20 7.23 -33.02
CA PRO A 183 -38.10 8.24 -32.49
C PRO A 183 -38.62 7.88 -31.09
N HIS A 184 -38.76 8.92 -30.25
CA HIS A 184 -39.40 8.86 -28.95
C HIS A 184 -40.88 8.43 -29.06
N GLY A 185 -41.23 7.31 -28.41
CA GLY A 185 -42.61 6.95 -28.06
C GLY A 185 -42.99 7.54 -26.70
N GLN A 186 -44.17 8.14 -26.63
CA GLN A 186 -44.75 8.94 -25.55
C GLN A 186 -45.34 8.11 -24.37
N PRO A 187 -45.76 8.77 -23.26
CA PRO A 187 -45.79 8.20 -21.90
C PRO A 187 -47.16 7.68 -21.44
N GLY A 188 -47.13 6.78 -20.46
CA GLY A 188 -48.25 6.39 -19.61
C GLY A 188 -47.75 5.30 -18.64
N SER A 189 -48.04 5.26 -17.35
CA SER A 189 -49.05 5.93 -16.52
C SER A 189 -48.54 5.98 -15.08
N SER A 190 -48.97 7.01 -14.34
CA SER A 190 -48.66 7.31 -12.96
C SER A 190 -49.31 6.33 -11.97
N GLN A 191 -48.53 5.73 -11.08
CA GLN A 191 -49.01 5.21 -9.80
C GLN A 191 -48.36 6.00 -8.68
N GLN A 192 -49.16 6.88 -8.07
CA GLN A 192 -48.87 7.59 -6.83
C GLN A 192 -49.12 6.69 -5.63
N ASP A 193 -48.14 6.69 -4.73
CA ASP A 193 -48.23 6.94 -3.29
C ASP A 193 -49.20 6.11 -2.42
N GLY A 194 -48.61 5.47 -1.40
CA GLY A 194 -49.34 4.83 -0.30
C GLY A 194 -48.44 4.20 0.77
N PHE A 195 -47.40 4.89 1.23
CA PHE A 195 -46.59 4.47 2.39
C PHE A 195 -46.92 5.36 3.60
N GLY A 196 -47.54 4.78 4.63
CA GLY A 196 -47.67 5.40 5.96
C GLY A 196 -49.10 5.78 6.38
N ALA A 197 -49.83 4.81 6.96
CA ALA A 197 -50.96 5.07 7.85
C ALA A 197 -50.56 4.66 9.27
N GLY A 198 -50.81 5.56 10.22
CA GLY A 198 -50.18 5.60 11.54
C GLY A 198 -50.66 4.54 12.52
N VAL A 199 -49.75 4.17 13.42
CA VAL A 199 -50.05 3.43 14.65
C VAL A 199 -49.91 4.42 15.81
N PHE A 200 -51.03 5.03 16.18
CA PHE A 200 -51.25 5.65 17.49
C PHE A 200 -52.72 5.44 17.87
N GLN A 201 -52.97 4.39 18.66
CA GLN A 201 -53.86 4.42 19.81
C GLN A 201 -53.60 3.19 20.68
#